data_AF-A0A1R4HU32-F1
#
_entry.id   AF-A0A1R4HU32-F1
#
_cell.length_a   1.000
_cell.length_b   1.000
_cell.length_c   1.000
_cell.angle_alpha   90.00
_cell.angle_beta   90.00
_cell.angle_gamma   90.00
#
_symmetry.space_group_name_H-M   'P 1'
#
loop_
_entity.id
_entity.type
_entity.pdbx_description
1 polymer ?
#
loop_
_entity_poly.entity_id
_entity_poly.type
_entity_poly.pdbx_seq_one_letter_code
_entity_poly.pdbx_strand_id
1 'polypeptide(L)'
;MANKALNVTAQRVTQRLALSALALLLTAGVAQAQTQTLEVSNARLSLLPGNTPGAGYFELYNTGDEAVTLVGAKSPAFDSVEIHVSSEHDGMAHMHELTSIEIASGERFEFAPKGHHLMFMRRVEPLNIGDDVDVVLEFSDEQQLPVTFNVVSPASM
;
A
#
# COMPACT_ATOMS: atom_id res chain seq x y z
N MET A 1 -37.10 -71.96 12.00
CA MET A 1 -36.48 -71.37 13.21
C MET A 1 -34.97 -71.56 13.05
N ALA A 2 -34.04 -70.62 13.20
CA ALA A 2 -34.00 -69.20 13.51
C ALA A 2 -32.58 -68.72 13.10
N ASN A 3 -32.42 -67.41 12.91
CA ASN A 3 -31.16 -66.63 13.03
C ASN A 3 -30.30 -66.39 11.76
N LYS A 4 -30.92 -65.64 10.84
CA LYS A 4 -30.28 -64.67 9.94
C LYS A 4 -30.03 -63.36 10.73
N ALA A 5 -28.87 -63.19 11.39
CA ALA A 5 -28.64 -61.95 12.16
C ALA A 5 -27.17 -61.52 12.41
N LEU A 6 -26.16 -62.24 11.97
CA LEU A 6 -24.76 -61.90 12.30
C LEU A 6 -23.87 -61.84 11.07
N ASN A 7 -24.43 -61.33 9.97
CA ASN A 7 -23.67 -60.70 8.90
C ASN A 7 -23.82 -59.19 9.10
N VAL A 8 -22.87 -58.39 8.59
CA VAL A 8 -22.95 -56.93 8.32
C VAL A 8 -22.11 -56.01 9.22
N THR A 9 -21.84 -56.28 10.49
CA THR A 9 -21.21 -55.24 11.36
C THR A 9 -19.68 -55.10 11.19
N ALA A 10 -18.93 -56.20 11.05
CA ALA A 10 -17.46 -56.14 11.07
C ALA A 10 -16.83 -55.61 9.76
N GLN A 11 -17.55 -55.68 8.63
CA GLN A 11 -17.01 -55.38 7.30
C GLN A 11 -17.21 -53.90 6.90
N ARG A 12 -18.03 -53.15 7.64
CA ARG A 12 -18.30 -51.72 7.39
C ARG A 12 -17.31 -50.77 8.06
N VAL A 13 -16.53 -51.25 9.02
CA VAL A 13 -15.60 -50.42 9.79
C VAL A 13 -14.32 -50.15 8.99
N THR A 14 -13.81 -51.13 8.26
CA THR A 14 -12.56 -50.98 7.48
C THR A 14 -12.71 -50.25 6.15
N GLN A 15 -13.92 -50.18 5.57
CA GLN A 15 -14.15 -49.45 4.32
C GLN A 15 -14.48 -47.96 4.48
N ARG A 16 -14.76 -47.50 5.70
CA ARG A 16 -15.04 -46.07 5.96
C ARG A 16 -13.82 -45.26 6.37
N LEU A 17 -12.73 -45.92 6.73
CA LEU A 17 -11.49 -45.26 7.16
C LEU A 17 -10.55 -44.88 6.01
N ALA A 18 -10.74 -45.43 4.81
CA ALA A 18 -9.88 -45.15 3.65
C ALA A 18 -10.37 -43.97 2.78
N LEU A 19 -11.57 -43.43 3.02
CA LEU A 19 -12.17 -42.36 2.20
C LEU A 19 -12.16 -40.98 2.86
N SER A 20 -11.77 -40.88 4.13
CA SER A 20 -11.75 -39.60 4.87
C SER A 20 -10.41 -38.87 4.81
N ALA A 21 -9.34 -39.52 4.35
CA ALA A 21 -8.00 -38.91 4.28
C ALA A 21 -7.70 -38.22 2.93
N LEU A 22 -8.55 -38.38 1.91
CA LEU A 22 -8.31 -37.82 0.57
C LEU A 22 -9.00 -36.47 0.32
N ALA A 23 -9.88 -36.02 1.23
CA ALA A 23 -10.64 -34.77 1.05
C ALA A 23 -9.99 -33.53 1.69
N LEU A 24 -8.87 -33.68 2.41
CA LEU A 24 -8.23 -32.57 3.15
C LEU A 24 -7.00 -31.96 2.48
N LEU A 25 -6.69 -32.35 1.23
CA LEU A 25 -5.45 -31.95 0.54
C LEU A 25 -5.64 -31.00 -0.66
N LEU A 26 -6.86 -30.49 -0.89
CA LEU A 26 -7.17 -29.67 -2.09
C LEU A 26 -7.35 -28.17 -1.83
N THR A 27 -7.18 -27.68 -0.61
CA THR A 27 -7.16 -26.22 -0.35
C THR A 27 -5.73 -25.72 -0.21
N ALA A 28 -4.86 -26.08 -1.16
CA ALA A 28 -3.67 -25.28 -1.42
C ALA A 28 -4.17 -24.02 -2.14
N GLY A 29 -4.51 -23.00 -1.36
CA GLY A 29 -4.84 -21.68 -1.89
C GLY A 29 -3.70 -21.24 -2.80
N VAL A 30 -3.99 -21.10 -4.10
CA VAL A 30 -3.13 -20.36 -5.01
C VAL A 30 -3.06 -18.95 -4.45
N ALA A 31 -1.95 -18.61 -3.82
CA ALA A 31 -1.59 -17.23 -3.56
C ALA A 31 -1.43 -16.59 -4.94
N GLN A 32 -2.47 -15.92 -5.43
CA GLN A 32 -2.37 -15.09 -6.61
C GLN A 32 -1.39 -13.98 -6.24
N ALA A 33 -0.17 -14.05 -6.78
CA ALA A 33 0.72 -12.91 -6.75
C ALA A 33 -0.01 -11.79 -7.51
N GLN A 34 -0.49 -10.77 -6.79
CA GLN A 34 -0.98 -9.55 -7.43
C GLN A 34 0.22 -8.97 -8.17
N THR A 35 0.13 -8.92 -9.50
CA THR A 35 1.09 -8.17 -10.30
C THR A 35 1.04 -6.74 -9.81
N GLN A 36 2.15 -6.22 -9.29
CA GLN A 36 2.22 -4.85 -8.83
C GLN A 36 2.26 -3.94 -10.07
N THR A 37 1.12 -3.34 -10.39
CA THR A 37 0.92 -2.50 -11.59
C THR A 37 1.21 -1.02 -11.35
N LEU A 38 1.91 -0.72 -10.25
CA LEU A 38 2.24 0.63 -9.84
C LEU A 38 3.73 0.72 -9.63
N GLU A 39 4.35 1.68 -10.32
CA GLU A 39 5.77 1.95 -10.22
C GLU A 39 5.96 3.35 -9.62
N VAL A 40 6.87 3.46 -8.66
CA VAL A 40 7.26 4.74 -8.08
C VAL A 40 8.70 5.05 -8.42
N SER A 41 8.96 6.28 -8.85
CA SER A 41 10.30 6.77 -9.13
C SER A 41 10.56 8.10 -8.42
N ASN A 42 11.85 8.40 -8.21
CA ASN A 42 12.30 9.68 -7.64
C ASN A 42 11.67 10.06 -6.28
N ALA A 43 11.39 9.08 -5.43
CA ALA A 43 10.80 9.31 -4.11
C ALA A 43 11.78 10.04 -3.17
N ARG A 44 11.44 11.27 -2.81
CA ARG A 44 12.25 12.16 -1.98
C ARG A 44 11.40 12.84 -0.93
N LEU A 45 11.93 12.94 0.29
CA LEU A 45 11.31 13.64 1.40
C LEU A 45 12.12 14.90 1.73
N SER A 46 11.53 16.07 1.50
CA SER A 46 12.10 17.36 1.90
C SER A 46 11.82 17.60 3.37
N LEU A 47 12.88 17.78 4.17
CA LEU A 47 12.75 18.17 5.57
C LEU A 47 13.31 19.57 5.82
N LEU A 48 12.51 20.36 6.53
CA LEU A 48 12.97 21.59 7.15
C LEU A 48 13.47 21.31 8.59
N PRO A 49 14.42 22.13 9.10
CA PRO A 49 14.91 22.02 10.46
C PRO A 49 13.82 22.14 11.52
N GLY A 50 14.07 21.57 12.70
CA GLY A 50 13.12 21.61 13.82
C GLY A 50 12.01 20.57 13.66
N ASN A 51 10.78 20.92 14.06
CA ASN A 51 9.62 20.02 14.01
C ASN A 51 8.57 20.46 12.98
N THR A 52 8.99 21.17 11.94
CA THR A 52 8.12 21.56 10.83
C THR A 52 7.68 20.32 10.04
N PRO A 53 6.50 20.37 9.40
CA PRO A 53 6.10 19.33 8.45
C PRO A 53 7.13 19.14 7.32
N GLY A 54 7.23 17.90 6.84
CA GLY A 54 7.99 17.55 5.63
C GLY A 54 7.10 17.51 4.40
N ALA A 55 7.70 17.51 3.21
CA ALA A 55 6.99 17.35 1.94
C ALA A 55 7.64 16.25 1.10
N GLY A 56 6.87 15.24 0.69
CA GLY A 56 7.31 14.16 -0.17
C GLY A 56 6.89 14.37 -1.62
N TYR A 57 7.82 14.05 -2.51
CA TYR A 57 7.71 14.18 -3.96
C TYR A 57 8.17 12.88 -4.61
N PHE A 58 7.49 12.50 -5.70
CA PHE A 58 7.73 11.27 -6.44
C PHE A 58 6.91 11.29 -7.74
N GLU A 59 7.22 10.39 -8.65
CA GLU A 59 6.35 10.06 -9.78
C GLU A 59 5.70 8.71 -9.51
N LEU A 60 4.37 8.64 -9.72
CA LEU A 60 3.60 7.41 -9.66
C LEU A 60 3.13 7.04 -11.07
N TYR A 61 3.53 5.87 -11.55
CA TYR A 61 3.14 5.36 -12.86
C TYR A 61 2.21 4.15 -12.72
N ASN A 62 1.01 4.26 -13.28
CA ASN A 62 0.09 3.14 -13.38
C ASN A 62 0.33 2.36 -14.68
N THR A 63 0.98 1.21 -14.56
CA THR A 63 1.23 0.28 -15.68
C THR A 63 0.07 -0.70 -15.91
N GLY A 64 -0.96 -0.64 -15.08
CA GLY A 64 -2.13 -1.51 -15.17
C GLY A 64 -3.13 -1.04 -16.22
N ASP A 65 -4.12 -1.87 -16.48
CA ASP A 65 -5.17 -1.64 -17.49
C ASP A 65 -6.40 -0.88 -16.92
N GLU A 66 -6.42 -0.64 -15.61
CA GLU A 66 -7.52 0.01 -14.89
C GLU A 66 -7.03 1.26 -14.15
N ALA A 67 -7.92 2.22 -13.89
CA ALA A 67 -7.61 3.36 -13.03
C ALA A 67 -7.46 2.91 -11.57
N VAL A 68 -6.55 3.55 -10.84
CA VAL A 68 -6.40 3.36 -9.39
C VAL A 68 -6.65 4.67 -8.66
N THR A 69 -7.03 4.61 -7.39
CA THR A 69 -7.22 5.82 -6.58
C THR A 69 -6.33 5.77 -5.36
N LEU A 70 -5.34 6.67 -5.29
CA LEU A 70 -4.56 6.91 -4.08
C LEU A 70 -5.45 7.64 -3.07
N VAL A 71 -5.61 7.09 -1.87
CA VAL A 71 -6.47 7.66 -0.81
C VAL A 71 -5.68 8.10 0.43
N GLY A 72 -4.41 7.74 0.51
CA GLY A 72 -3.56 8.16 1.61
C GLY A 72 -2.16 7.58 1.55
N ALA A 73 -1.41 7.86 2.61
CA ALA A 73 -0.14 7.22 2.88
C ALA A 73 0.08 7.14 4.38
N LYS A 74 0.99 6.25 4.81
CA LYS A 74 1.43 6.16 6.19
C LYS A 74 2.93 5.90 6.27
N SER A 75 3.53 6.32 7.38
CA SER A 75 4.92 6.02 7.70
C SER A 75 5.05 5.83 9.21
N PRO A 76 5.83 4.84 9.69
CA PRO A 76 6.10 4.71 11.12
C PRO A 76 6.91 5.90 11.68
N ALA A 77 7.57 6.69 10.83
CA ALA A 77 8.39 7.83 11.25
C ALA A 77 7.60 9.13 11.51
N PHE A 78 6.29 9.15 11.21
CA PHE A 78 5.44 10.33 11.28
C PHE A 78 4.06 10.03 11.89
N ASP A 79 3.46 11.00 12.57
CA ASP A 79 2.10 10.85 13.13
C ASP A 79 1.04 10.68 12.03
N SER A 80 1.15 11.45 10.94
CA SER A 80 0.28 11.34 9.76
C SER A 80 1.01 11.72 8.48
N VAL A 81 0.52 11.19 7.35
CA VAL A 81 0.94 11.57 6.00
C VAL A 81 -0.32 11.87 5.19
N GLU A 82 -0.41 13.10 4.68
CA GLU A 82 -1.63 13.63 4.05
C GLU A 82 -1.35 13.96 2.58
N ILE A 83 -2.36 13.87 1.71
CA ILE A 83 -2.23 14.28 0.30
C ILE A 83 -2.60 15.76 0.21
N HIS A 84 -1.73 16.60 -0.33
CA HIS A 84 -1.97 18.03 -0.45
C HIS A 84 -1.70 18.53 -1.87
N VAL A 85 -2.35 19.62 -2.25
CA VAL A 85 -2.04 20.40 -3.44
C VAL A 85 -1.70 21.83 -3.06
N SER A 86 -0.58 22.33 -3.57
CA SER A 86 -0.22 23.74 -3.48
C SER A 86 -0.86 24.54 -4.61
N SER A 87 -1.37 25.72 -4.31
CA SER A 87 -1.82 26.71 -5.30
C SER A 87 -1.36 28.11 -4.91
N GLU A 88 -1.32 29.02 -5.87
CA GLU A 88 -1.02 30.43 -5.62
C GLU A 88 -2.27 31.27 -5.94
N HIS A 89 -2.66 32.12 -5.01
CA HIS A 89 -3.74 33.08 -5.20
C HIS A 89 -3.29 34.43 -4.67
N ASP A 90 -3.33 35.47 -5.52
CA ASP A 90 -2.91 36.84 -5.18
C ASP A 90 -1.49 36.93 -4.57
N GLY A 91 -0.56 36.09 -5.05
CA GLY A 91 0.82 36.05 -4.56
C GLY A 91 0.99 35.35 -3.20
N MET A 92 -0.08 34.74 -2.68
CA MET A 92 -0.06 33.92 -1.46
C MET A 92 -0.14 32.44 -1.83
N ALA A 93 0.74 31.63 -1.22
CA ALA A 93 0.70 30.18 -1.35
C ALA A 93 -0.40 29.61 -0.43
N HIS A 94 -1.23 28.76 -1.00
CA HIS A 94 -2.26 27.99 -0.30
C HIS A 94 -1.93 26.50 -0.44
N MET A 95 -2.19 25.74 0.63
CA MET A 95 -2.12 24.28 0.60
C MET A 95 -3.49 23.75 0.97
N HIS A 96 -3.99 22.81 0.17
CA HIS A 96 -5.27 22.17 0.38
C HIS A 96 -5.08 20.67 0.48
N GLU A 97 -5.55 20.08 1.57
CA GLU A 97 -5.64 18.63 1.71
C GLU A 97 -6.65 18.06 0.70
N LEU A 98 -6.28 16.93 0.12
CA LEU A 98 -7.10 16.13 -0.79
C LEU A 98 -7.37 14.79 -0.12
N THR A 99 -8.60 14.29 -0.26
CA THR A 99 -8.97 12.96 0.24
C THR A 99 -8.53 11.84 -0.68
N SER A 100 -8.26 12.13 -1.96
CA SER A 100 -7.90 11.13 -2.96
C SER A 100 -7.39 11.75 -4.26
N ILE A 101 -6.61 10.97 -5.02
CA ILE A 101 -6.19 11.26 -6.39
C ILE A 101 -6.44 10.00 -7.24
N GLU A 102 -7.17 10.14 -8.36
CA GLU A 102 -7.30 9.09 -9.36
C GLU A 102 -6.10 9.14 -10.31
N ILE A 103 -5.52 7.97 -10.61
CA ILE A 103 -4.45 7.79 -11.60
C ILE A 103 -4.96 6.82 -12.66
N ALA A 104 -5.21 7.32 -13.86
CA ALA A 104 -5.71 6.53 -14.97
C ALA A 104 -4.70 5.45 -15.42
N SER A 105 -5.18 4.44 -16.13
CA SER A 105 -4.31 3.45 -16.78
C SER A 105 -3.32 4.13 -17.71
N GLY A 106 -2.03 3.77 -17.60
CA GLY A 106 -0.95 4.36 -18.38
C GLY A 106 -0.55 5.78 -17.98
N GLU A 107 -1.16 6.35 -16.94
CA GLU A 107 -0.84 7.71 -16.47
C GLU A 107 0.39 7.72 -15.57
N ARG A 108 1.26 8.72 -15.79
CA ARG A 108 2.28 9.16 -14.84
C ARG A 108 1.76 10.39 -14.11
N PHE A 109 1.56 10.26 -12.81
CA PHE A 109 1.13 11.34 -11.95
C PHE A 109 2.33 11.86 -11.14
N GLU A 110 2.60 13.16 -11.24
CA GLU A 110 3.76 13.78 -10.60
C GLU A 110 3.37 14.50 -9.30
N PHE A 111 4.02 14.11 -8.21
CA PHE A 111 4.04 14.86 -6.95
C PHE A 111 5.30 15.73 -6.94
N ALA A 112 5.14 17.04 -7.15
CA ALA A 112 6.23 17.99 -7.33
C ALA A 112 6.01 19.30 -6.53
N PRO A 113 7.08 20.06 -6.25
CA PRO A 113 6.98 21.36 -5.60
C PRO A 113 5.99 22.29 -6.30
N LYS A 114 5.22 23.06 -5.51
CA LYS A 114 4.14 23.95 -5.99
C LYS A 114 2.96 23.24 -6.67
N GLY A 115 2.94 21.90 -6.67
CA GLY A 115 1.81 21.08 -7.10
C GLY A 115 1.37 20.12 -6.01
N HIS A 116 1.09 18.87 -6.41
CA HIS A 116 0.73 17.80 -5.50
C HIS A 116 1.94 17.33 -4.68
N HIS A 117 1.72 17.03 -3.41
CA HIS A 117 2.76 16.50 -2.53
C HIS A 117 2.14 15.72 -1.37
N LEU A 118 2.93 14.82 -0.79
CA LEU A 118 2.58 14.25 0.51
C LEU A 118 3.08 15.16 1.61
N MET A 119 2.22 15.58 2.53
CA MET A 119 2.58 16.37 3.69
C MET A 119 2.80 15.45 4.90
N PHE A 120 4.02 15.42 5.41
CA PHE A 120 4.45 14.55 6.51
C PHE A 120 4.37 15.33 7.82
N MET A 121 3.41 14.96 8.67
CA MET A 121 3.08 15.70 9.88
C MET A 121 3.73 15.06 11.10
N ARG A 122 4.43 15.88 11.89
CA ARG A 122 5.08 15.55 13.18
C ARG A 122 5.92 14.28 13.14
N ARG A 123 7.24 14.48 13.11
CA ARG A 123 8.21 13.38 13.24
C ARG A 123 8.10 12.73 14.61
N VAL A 124 8.07 11.41 14.64
CA VAL A 124 8.12 10.65 15.91
C VAL A 124 9.56 10.47 16.41
N GLU A 125 10.52 10.54 15.49
CA GLU A 125 11.95 10.44 15.78
C GLU A 125 12.78 11.42 14.91
N PRO A 126 14.01 11.78 15.34
CA PRO A 126 14.88 12.63 14.53
C PRO A 126 15.29 11.96 13.22
N LEU A 127 15.22 12.72 12.11
CA LEU A 127 15.68 12.30 10.79
C LEU A 127 16.74 13.28 10.27
N ASN A 128 17.74 12.75 9.58
CA ASN A 128 18.83 13.50 8.96
C ASN A 128 18.74 13.48 7.44
N ILE A 129 19.40 14.45 6.80
CA ILE A 129 19.59 14.42 5.35
C ILE A 129 20.41 13.19 4.96
N GLY A 130 19.94 12.47 3.95
CA GLY A 130 20.51 11.22 3.47
C GLY A 130 19.90 9.97 4.09
N ASP A 131 19.07 10.10 5.13
CA ASP A 131 18.34 8.97 5.70
C ASP A 131 17.27 8.47 4.71
N ASP A 132 16.84 7.23 4.90
CA ASP A 132 15.74 6.63 4.15
C ASP A 132 14.51 6.48 5.06
N VAL A 133 13.34 6.79 4.53
CA VAL A 133 12.05 6.70 5.24
C VAL A 133 11.12 5.76 4.50
N ASP A 134 10.63 4.74 5.20
CA ASP A 134 9.62 3.84 4.67
C ASP A 134 8.25 4.52 4.70
N VAL A 135 7.59 4.51 3.54
CA VAL A 135 6.24 5.04 3.32
C VAL A 135 5.41 3.96 2.65
N VAL A 136 4.16 3.81 3.07
CA VAL A 136 3.21 2.93 2.40
C VAL A 136 2.12 3.80 1.80
N LEU A 137 2.02 3.80 0.47
CA LEU A 137 0.91 4.42 -0.25
C LEU A 137 -0.31 3.50 -0.16
N GLU A 138 -1.49 4.08 0.10
CA GLU A 138 -2.73 3.36 0.34
C GLU A 138 -3.75 3.69 -0.75
N PHE A 139 -4.33 2.65 -1.35
CA PHE A 139 -5.28 2.77 -2.47
C PHE A 139 -6.69 2.34 -2.05
N SER A 140 -7.69 2.83 -2.78
CA SER A 140 -9.12 2.63 -2.47
C SER A 140 -9.58 1.17 -2.50
N ASP A 141 -8.84 0.31 -3.20
CA ASP A 141 -9.09 -1.12 -3.35
C ASP A 141 -8.28 -1.98 -2.37
N GLU A 142 -7.84 -1.37 -1.26
CA GLU A 142 -7.05 -1.99 -0.19
C GLU A 142 -5.61 -2.37 -0.61
N GLN A 143 -5.20 -2.07 -1.85
CA GLN A 143 -3.81 -2.23 -2.25
C GLN A 143 -2.91 -1.28 -1.46
N GLN A 144 -1.70 -1.76 -1.17
CA GLN A 144 -0.66 -1.02 -0.48
C GLN A 144 0.64 -1.13 -1.27
N LEU A 145 1.30 0.01 -1.47
CA LEU A 145 2.58 0.09 -2.15
C LEU A 145 3.64 0.65 -1.20
N PRO A 146 4.53 -0.20 -0.67
CA PRO A 146 5.70 0.25 0.07
C PRO A 146 6.67 0.99 -0.85
N VAL A 147 7.15 2.14 -0.40
CA VAL A 147 8.07 3.03 -1.11
C VAL A 147 9.08 3.58 -0.10
N THR A 148 10.36 3.57 -0.47
CA THR A 148 11.41 4.22 0.31
C THR A 148 11.65 5.64 -0.22
N PHE A 149 11.51 6.63 0.66
CA PHE A 149 11.78 8.04 0.37
C PHE A 149 13.16 8.42 0.90
N ASN A 150 14.02 8.97 0.04
CA ASN A 150 15.30 9.51 0.49
C ASN A 150 15.13 10.92 1.05
N VAL A 151 15.65 11.18 2.24
CA VAL A 151 15.57 12.49 2.89
C VAL A 151 16.58 13.44 2.27
N VAL A 152 16.10 14.55 1.72
CA VAL A 152 16.94 15.55 1.07
C VAL A 152 16.69 16.95 1.61
N SER A 153 17.66 17.84 1.38
CA SER A 153 17.49 19.25 1.72
C SER A 153 16.49 19.91 0.77
N PRO A 154 15.72 20.92 1.21
CA PRO A 154 14.81 21.66 0.32
C PRO A 154 15.49 22.30 -0.89
N ALA A 155 16.80 22.62 -0.79
CA ALA A 155 17.58 23.20 -1.88
C ALA A 155 17.96 22.19 -2.98
N SER A 156 17.72 20.90 -2.75
CA SER A 156 18.02 19.80 -3.67
C SER A 156 16.77 19.27 -4.39
N MET A 157 15.63 19.92 -4.20
CA MET A 157 14.36 19.62 -4.86
C MET A 157 14.25 20.34 -6.21
#